data_AF-A0A194PR69-F1
#
_entry.id   AF-A0A194PR69-F1
#
_cell.length_a   1.000
_cell.length_b   1.000
_cell.length_c   1.000
_cell.angle_alpha   90.00
_cell.angle_beta   90.00
_cell.angle_gamma   90.00
#
_symmetry.space_group_name_H-M   'P 1'
#
loop_
_entity.id
_entity.type
_entity.pdbx_description
1 polymer ?
#
loop_
_entity_poly.entity_id
_entity_poly.type
_entity_poly.pdbx_seq_one_letter_code
_entity_poly.pdbx_strand_id
1 'polypeptide(L)'
;MRAIRFTYASAAAAAAAGVAAAAAAVWRYASHTIHAFYALYGCAILLLYTFYNVKLENFSTSWADGLAFCALVHRFVPDAFDYRALSPDKRRHNFTLAFKIAEEKAGIYPLLDVDDMVAMRKPDWKCVFTYVQSIYRRFKDEN
;
A
#
# COMPACT_ATOMS: atom_id res chain seq x y z
N MET A 1 54.79 32.93 -6.89
CA MET A 1 54.33 31.62 -7.38
C MET A 1 52.92 31.38 -6.84
N ARG A 2 51.92 31.36 -7.74
CA ARG A 2 50.49 31.25 -7.43
C ARG A 2 50.08 29.80 -7.19
N ALA A 3 49.32 29.61 -6.11
CA ALA A 3 48.13 28.79 -5.93
C ALA A 3 47.98 27.47 -6.73
N ILE A 4 48.12 26.33 -6.06
CA ILE A 4 47.33 25.11 -6.31
C ILE A 4 47.16 24.32 -4.99
N ARG A 5 46.35 24.80 -4.04
CA ARG A 5 45.90 23.98 -2.88
C ARG A 5 44.49 24.30 -2.37
N PHE A 6 43.62 24.87 -3.21
CA PHE A 6 42.23 25.15 -2.85
C PHE A 6 41.27 24.68 -3.94
N THR A 7 41.12 23.37 -4.11
CA THR A 7 39.96 22.82 -4.87
C THR A 7 39.46 21.48 -4.33
N TYR A 8 40.29 20.64 -3.70
CA TYR A 8 39.84 19.30 -3.28
C TYR A 8 38.99 19.27 -2.00
N ALA A 9 39.25 20.15 -1.02
CA ALA A 9 38.53 20.13 0.25
C ALA A 9 37.07 20.64 0.14
N SER A 10 36.79 21.53 -0.81
CA SER A 10 35.45 22.12 -1.01
C SER A 10 34.50 21.17 -1.75
N ALA A 11 34.99 20.39 -2.72
CA ALA A 11 34.19 19.43 -3.46
C ALA A 11 33.76 18.21 -2.61
N ALA A 12 34.64 17.72 -1.73
CA ALA A 12 34.33 16.61 -0.82
C ALA A 12 33.28 17.00 0.25
N ALA A 13 33.35 18.24 0.75
CA ALA A 13 32.36 18.76 1.71
C ALA A 13 30.98 18.97 1.06
N ALA A 14 30.92 19.43 -0.20
CA ALA A 14 29.68 19.57 -0.95
C ALA A 14 29.04 18.21 -1.29
N ALA A 15 29.84 17.20 -1.62
CA ALA A 15 29.36 15.83 -1.85
C ALA A 15 28.80 15.19 -0.56
N ALA A 16 29.48 15.38 0.58
CA ALA A 16 29.01 14.89 1.88
C ALA A 16 27.70 15.56 2.33
N ALA A 17 27.56 16.88 2.09
CA ALA A 17 26.33 17.62 2.36
C ALA A 17 25.16 17.17 1.47
N GLY A 18 25.42 16.87 0.20
CA GLY A 18 24.42 16.32 -0.73
C GLY A 18 23.93 14.93 -0.32
N VAL A 19 24.84 14.05 0.11
CA VAL A 19 24.50 12.71 0.61
C VAL A 19 23.71 12.78 1.93
N ALA A 20 24.06 13.70 2.83
CA ALA A 20 23.33 13.92 4.08
C ALA A 20 21.93 14.50 3.86
N ALA A 21 21.77 15.43 2.91
CA ALA A 21 20.47 15.99 2.55
C ALA A 21 19.57 14.94 1.87
N ALA A 22 20.13 14.12 0.97
CA ALA A 22 19.42 13.00 0.35
C ALA A 22 19.04 11.94 1.40
N ALA A 23 19.95 11.58 2.31
CA ALA A 23 19.66 10.67 3.41
C ALA A 23 18.60 11.23 4.36
N ALA A 24 18.61 12.53 4.66
CA ALA A 24 17.59 13.16 5.49
C ALA A 24 16.23 13.31 4.79
N ALA A 25 16.20 13.41 3.46
CA ALA A 25 14.98 13.36 2.66
C ALA A 25 14.43 11.94 2.59
N VAL A 26 15.30 10.93 2.37
CA VAL A 26 14.95 9.51 2.44
C VAL A 26 14.51 9.12 3.85
N TRP A 27 15.13 9.66 4.90
CA TRP A 27 14.77 9.39 6.29
C TRP A 27 13.48 10.11 6.70
N ARG A 28 13.23 11.35 6.24
CA ARG A 28 11.92 12.02 6.42
C ARG A 28 10.82 11.32 5.64
N TYR A 29 11.09 10.90 4.40
CA TYR A 29 10.17 10.10 3.61
C TYR A 29 9.91 8.75 4.29
N ALA A 30 10.96 8.06 4.75
CA ALA A 30 10.89 6.81 5.51
C ALA A 30 10.10 6.99 6.83
N SER A 31 10.33 8.08 7.57
CA SER A 31 9.66 8.39 8.85
C SER A 31 8.19 8.78 8.65
N HIS A 32 7.87 9.53 7.59
CA HIS A 32 6.48 9.76 7.17
C HIS A 32 5.81 8.48 6.67
N THR A 33 6.52 7.60 5.97
CA THR A 33 5.99 6.29 5.56
C THR A 33 5.84 5.34 6.75
N ILE A 34 6.66 5.43 7.80
CA ILE A 34 6.52 4.63 9.03
C ILE A 34 5.32 5.09 9.85
N HIS A 35 5.11 6.40 10.02
CA HIS A 35 3.88 6.93 10.65
C HIS A 35 2.63 6.69 9.79
N ALA A 36 2.73 6.80 8.46
CA ALA A 36 1.65 6.40 7.56
C ALA A 36 1.41 4.88 7.63
N PHE A 37 2.46 4.06 7.80
CA PHE A 37 2.37 2.63 8.04
C PHE A 37 1.49 2.36 9.24
N TYR A 38 1.78 2.96 10.40
CA TYR A 38 1.00 2.75 11.63
C TYR A 38 -0.40 3.39 11.59
N ALA A 39 -0.57 4.54 10.95
CA ALA A 39 -1.88 5.21 10.85
C ALA A 39 -2.83 4.51 9.87
N LEU A 40 -2.33 4.07 8.70
CA LEU A 40 -3.10 3.24 7.77
C LEU A 40 -3.31 1.83 8.33
N TYR A 41 -2.29 1.20 8.93
CA TYR A 41 -2.44 -0.09 9.61
C TYR A 41 -3.52 0.00 10.68
N GLY A 42 -3.48 1.03 11.53
CA GLY A 42 -4.41 1.18 12.65
C GLY A 42 -5.85 1.38 12.18
N CYS A 43 -6.09 2.36 11.31
CA CYS A 43 -7.46 2.67 10.87
C CYS A 43 -8.04 1.57 9.97
N ALA A 44 -7.32 1.08 8.97
CA ALA A 44 -7.85 0.07 8.07
C ALA A 44 -8.07 -1.28 8.79
N ILE A 45 -7.13 -1.74 9.63
CA ILE A 45 -7.27 -3.03 10.32
C ILE A 45 -8.36 -2.99 11.38
N LEU A 46 -8.44 -1.96 12.24
CA LEU A 46 -9.51 -1.89 13.24
C LEU A 46 -10.90 -1.77 12.60
N LEU A 47 -11.03 -0.99 11.52
CA LEU A 47 -12.33 -0.80 10.86
C LEU A 47 -12.78 -2.06 10.13
N LEU A 48 -11.87 -2.76 9.43
CA LEU A 48 -12.21 -3.99 8.72
C LEU A 48 -12.52 -5.15 9.67
N TYR A 49 -11.79 -5.25 10.79
CA TYR A 49 -12.05 -6.23 11.84
C TYR A 49 -13.45 -6.05 12.46
N THR A 50 -13.83 -4.82 12.78
CA THR A 50 -15.08 -4.52 13.50
C THR A 50 -16.33 -4.64 12.62
N PHE A 51 -16.24 -4.29 11.34
CA PHE A 51 -17.43 -4.24 10.45
C PHE A 51 -17.62 -5.49 9.59
N TYR A 52 -16.54 -6.18 9.22
CA TYR A 52 -16.60 -7.28 8.25
C TYR A 52 -16.13 -8.63 8.81
N ASN A 53 -15.80 -8.67 10.12
CA ASN A 53 -15.29 -9.86 10.82
C ASN A 53 -14.07 -10.49 10.11
N VAL A 54 -13.28 -9.68 9.41
CA VAL A 54 -12.05 -10.11 8.73
C VAL A 54 -10.90 -10.01 9.71
N LYS A 55 -10.30 -11.16 10.05
CA LYS A 55 -9.11 -11.22 10.90
C LYS A 55 -7.86 -10.89 10.10
N LEU A 56 -7.52 -9.60 10.06
CA LEU A 56 -6.29 -9.12 9.46
C LEU A 56 -5.14 -9.18 10.47
N GLU A 57 -4.40 -10.28 10.46
CA GLU A 57 -3.21 -10.47 11.32
C GLU A 57 -1.92 -10.06 10.61
N ASN A 58 -1.92 -10.05 9.27
CA ASN A 58 -0.76 -9.72 8.46
C ASN A 58 -1.16 -9.16 7.07
N PHE A 59 -0.17 -8.70 6.29
CA PHE A 59 -0.35 -8.25 4.90
C PHE A 59 -0.01 -9.33 3.87
N SER A 60 -0.08 -10.60 4.25
CA SER A 60 0.24 -11.73 3.38
C SER A 60 -0.93 -12.71 3.34
N THR A 61 -0.95 -13.73 4.20
CA THR A 61 -1.97 -14.77 4.22
C THR A 61 -3.37 -14.26 4.55
N SER A 62 -3.51 -13.22 5.39
CA SER A 62 -4.82 -12.63 5.69
C SER A 62 -5.49 -11.92 4.50
N TRP A 63 -4.76 -11.71 3.40
CA TRP A 63 -5.26 -11.10 2.17
C TRP A 63 -5.37 -12.10 1.02
N ALA A 64 -4.96 -13.36 1.23
CA ALA A 64 -4.85 -14.38 0.19
C ALA A 64 -6.22 -14.92 -0.28
N ASP A 65 -7.30 -14.64 0.45
CA ASP A 65 -8.68 -15.03 0.11
C ASP A 65 -9.45 -13.97 -0.70
N GLY A 66 -8.90 -12.76 -0.80
CA GLY A 66 -9.52 -11.62 -1.48
C GLY A 66 -10.65 -10.92 -0.71
N LEU A 67 -11.09 -11.44 0.43
CA LEU A 67 -12.16 -10.82 1.23
C LEU A 67 -11.71 -9.51 1.85
N ALA A 68 -10.47 -9.44 2.32
CA ALA A 68 -9.89 -8.20 2.85
C ALA A 68 -9.89 -7.05 1.83
N PHE A 69 -9.60 -7.34 0.56
CA PHE A 69 -9.67 -6.35 -0.52
C PHE A 69 -11.11 -5.91 -0.79
N CYS A 70 -12.05 -6.86 -0.83
CA CYS A 70 -13.46 -6.55 -0.99
C CYS A 70 -13.98 -5.68 0.16
N ALA A 71 -13.61 -5.98 1.40
CA ALA A 71 -14.02 -5.20 2.57
C ALA A 71 -13.45 -3.78 2.52
N LEU A 72 -12.20 -3.62 2.08
CA LEU A 72 -11.55 -2.32 1.90
C LEU A 72 -12.28 -1.47 0.85
N VAL A 73 -12.62 -2.04 -0.31
CA VAL A 73 -13.33 -1.32 -1.36
C VAL A 73 -14.77 -0.99 -0.95
N HIS A 74 -15.48 -1.95 -0.35
CA HIS A 74 -16.85 -1.76 0.15
C HIS A 74 -16.93 -0.68 1.23
N ARG A 75 -15.84 -0.41 1.97
CA ARG A 75 -15.80 0.69 2.94
C ARG A 75 -15.95 2.05 2.27
N PHE A 76 -15.33 2.25 1.12
CA PHE A 76 -15.38 3.51 0.39
C PHE A 76 -16.58 3.57 -0.57
N VAL A 77 -16.99 2.43 -1.11
CA VAL A 77 -18.11 2.33 -2.05
C VAL A 77 -19.04 1.18 -1.62
N PRO A 78 -19.85 1.39 -0.57
CA PRO A 78 -20.72 0.34 -0.04
C PRO A 78 -21.78 -0.13 -1.04
N ASP A 79 -22.17 0.73 -1.99
CA ASP A 79 -23.18 0.43 -3.00
C ASP A 79 -22.62 -0.35 -4.21
N ALA A 80 -21.32 -0.69 -4.22
CA ALA A 80 -20.70 -1.36 -5.36
C ALA A 80 -21.07 -2.85 -5.47
N PHE A 81 -21.22 -3.56 -4.35
CA PHE A 81 -21.56 -4.98 -4.30
C PHE A 81 -21.96 -5.41 -2.88
N ASP A 82 -22.66 -6.54 -2.77
CA ASP A 82 -23.00 -7.12 -1.46
C ASP A 82 -21.83 -7.93 -0.89
N TYR A 83 -21.16 -7.38 0.13
CA TYR A 83 -20.06 -8.08 0.80
C TYR A 83 -20.51 -9.35 1.53
N ARG A 84 -21.74 -9.40 2.06
CA ARG A 84 -22.22 -10.54 2.85
C ARG A 84 -22.45 -11.80 2.02
N ALA A 85 -22.62 -11.64 0.71
CA ALA A 85 -22.76 -12.74 -0.24
C ALA A 85 -21.41 -13.35 -0.67
N LEU A 86 -20.28 -12.75 -0.30
CA LEU A 86 -18.95 -13.24 -0.66
C LEU A 86 -18.52 -14.41 0.21
N SER A 87 -17.73 -15.32 -0.39
CA SER A 87 -17.18 -16.50 0.29
C SER A 87 -15.66 -16.55 0.11
N PRO A 88 -14.90 -16.98 1.15
CA PRO A 88 -13.45 -17.11 1.08
C PRO A 88 -12.99 -18.19 0.07
N ASP A 89 -13.86 -19.12 -0.30
CA ASP A 89 -13.54 -20.19 -1.27
C ASP A 89 -13.43 -19.65 -2.70
N LYS A 90 -14.15 -18.56 -3.00
CA LYS A 90 -14.22 -17.94 -4.32
C LYS A 90 -13.13 -16.89 -4.54
N ARG A 91 -11.89 -17.22 -4.21
CA ARG A 91 -10.74 -16.28 -4.24
C ARG A 91 -10.60 -15.49 -5.54
N ARG A 92 -10.65 -16.17 -6.69
CA ARG A 92 -10.55 -15.52 -8.02
C ARG A 92 -11.64 -14.47 -8.20
N HIS A 93 -12.88 -14.79 -7.83
CA HIS A 93 -14.00 -13.87 -7.92
C HIS A 93 -13.79 -12.67 -7.01
N ASN A 94 -13.37 -12.90 -5.76
CA ASN A 94 -13.13 -11.84 -4.79
C ASN A 94 -12.05 -10.84 -5.26
N PHE A 95 -10.91 -11.34 -5.74
CA PHE A 95 -9.84 -10.48 -6.28
C PHE A 95 -10.30 -9.71 -7.52
N THR A 96 -10.93 -10.40 -8.47
CA THR A 96 -11.42 -9.77 -9.71
C THR A 96 -12.42 -8.66 -9.40
N LEU A 97 -13.37 -8.92 -8.49
CA LEU A 97 -14.38 -7.95 -8.09
C LEU A 97 -13.74 -6.73 -7.42
N ALA A 98 -12.87 -6.94 -6.42
CA ALA A 98 -12.23 -5.83 -5.72
C ALA A 98 -11.40 -4.94 -6.65
N PHE A 99 -10.58 -5.55 -7.51
CA PHE A 99 -9.68 -4.79 -8.40
C PHE A 99 -10.46 -4.07 -9.49
N LYS A 100 -11.48 -4.71 -10.06
CA LYS A 100 -12.37 -4.08 -11.06
C LYS A 100 -13.08 -2.86 -10.48
N ILE A 101 -13.66 -2.98 -9.28
CA ILE A 101 -14.36 -1.84 -8.66
C ILE A 101 -13.38 -0.72 -8.28
N ALA A 102 -12.17 -1.06 -7.81
CA ALA A 102 -11.13 -0.07 -7.51
C ALA A 102 -10.69 0.70 -8.77
N GLU A 103 -10.59 0.01 -9.91
CA GLU A 103 -10.31 0.64 -11.21
C GLU A 103 -11.49 1.51 -11.68
N GLU A 104 -12.71 0.98 -11.69
CA GLU A 104 -13.89 1.70 -12.19
C GLU A 104 -14.26 2.93 -11.34
N LYS A 105 -14.11 2.85 -10.01
CA LYS A 105 -14.54 3.91 -9.10
C LYS A 105 -13.47 4.94 -8.78
N ALA A 106 -12.21 4.53 -8.72
CA ALA A 106 -11.10 5.39 -8.31
C ALA A 106 -9.98 5.47 -9.36
N GLY A 107 -10.09 4.79 -10.50
CA GLY A 107 -9.07 4.78 -11.55
C GLY A 107 -7.76 4.16 -11.10
N ILE A 108 -7.80 3.24 -10.12
CA ILE A 108 -6.60 2.60 -9.58
C ILE A 108 -6.21 1.44 -10.48
N TYR A 109 -5.08 1.56 -11.16
CA TYR A 109 -4.54 0.46 -11.95
C TYR A 109 -4.18 -0.74 -11.05
N PRO A 110 -4.57 -1.98 -11.41
CA PRO A 110 -4.24 -3.17 -10.62
C PRO A 110 -2.73 -3.41 -10.62
N LEU A 111 -2.09 -3.26 -9.44
CA LEU A 111 -0.67 -3.59 -9.24
C LEU A 111 -0.43 -5.09 -9.01
N LEU A 112 -1.50 -5.82 -8.72
CA LEU A 112 -1.48 -7.24 -8.44
C LEU A 112 -2.26 -7.97 -9.53
N ASP A 113 -1.66 -9.02 -10.07
CA ASP A 113 -2.33 -9.90 -11.01
C ASP A 113 -3.22 -10.92 -10.28
N VAL A 114 -4.42 -11.16 -10.81
CA VAL A 114 -5.39 -12.07 -10.18
C VAL A 114 -4.93 -13.52 -10.26
N ASP A 115 -4.33 -13.95 -11.37
CA ASP A 115 -3.83 -15.32 -11.55
C ASP A 115 -2.70 -15.60 -10.56
N ASP A 116 -1.77 -14.66 -10.40
CA ASP A 116 -0.67 -14.76 -9.43
C ASP A 116 -1.19 -14.85 -7.99
N MET A 117 -2.15 -14.00 -7.62
CA MET A 117 -2.72 -13.99 -6.27
C MET A 117 -3.54 -15.25 -5.97
N VAL A 118 -4.18 -15.86 -6.97
CA VAL A 118 -4.92 -17.11 -6.81
C VAL A 118 -3.97 -18.31 -6.70
N ALA A 119 -2.88 -18.31 -7.46
CA ALA A 119 -1.84 -19.34 -7.41
C ALA A 119 -1.06 -19.30 -6.09
N MET A 120 -0.75 -18.10 -5.57
CA MET A 120 0.03 -17.92 -4.36
C MET A 120 -0.83 -17.92 -3.11
N ARG A 121 -0.64 -18.93 -2.24
CA ARG A 121 -1.30 -18.97 -0.91
C ARG A 121 -0.73 -17.96 0.09
N LYS A 122 0.48 -17.45 -0.19
CA LYS A 122 1.20 -16.50 0.65
C LYS A 122 1.79 -15.40 -0.24
N PRO A 123 1.02 -14.36 -0.58
CA PRO A 123 1.51 -13.27 -1.41
C PRO A 123 2.59 -12.45 -0.69
N ASP A 124 3.48 -11.81 -1.43
CA ASP A 124 4.50 -10.92 -0.85
C ASP A 124 3.82 -9.73 -0.16
N TRP A 125 4.13 -9.56 1.12
CA TRP A 125 3.47 -8.56 1.95
C TRP A 125 3.75 -7.13 1.51
N LYS A 126 4.89 -6.86 0.84
CA LYS A 126 5.20 -5.53 0.32
C LYS A 126 4.31 -5.20 -0.87
N CYS A 127 4.12 -6.13 -1.79
CA CYS A 127 3.24 -5.95 -2.95
C CYS A 127 1.78 -5.70 -2.51
N VAL A 128 1.27 -6.52 -1.59
CA VAL A 128 -0.06 -6.35 -0.99
C VAL A 128 -0.18 -4.99 -0.29
N PHE A 129 0.81 -4.65 0.56
CA PHE A 129 0.82 -3.38 1.29
C PHE A 129 0.82 -2.18 0.34
N THR A 130 1.70 -2.17 -0.68
CA THR A 130 1.77 -1.08 -1.66
C THR A 130 0.45 -0.89 -2.38
N TYR A 131 -0.22 -1.98 -2.77
CA TYR A 131 -1.51 -1.90 -3.44
C TYR A 131 -2.61 -1.36 -2.52
N VAL A 132 -2.72 -1.87 -1.28
CA VAL A 132 -3.66 -1.35 -0.26
C VAL A 132 -3.43 0.13 0.00
N GLN A 133 -2.18 0.56 0.11
CA GLN A 133 -1.83 1.96 0.29
C GLN A 133 -2.25 2.82 -0.91
N SER A 134 -2.14 2.29 -2.13
CA SER A 134 -2.61 2.99 -3.33
C SER A 134 -4.13 3.15 -3.31
N ILE A 135 -4.86 2.10 -2.94
CA ILE A 135 -6.33 2.12 -2.82
C ILE A 135 -6.77 3.17 -1.80
N TYR A 136 -6.22 3.08 -0.59
CA TYR A 136 -6.62 3.98 0.49
C TYR A 136 -6.31 5.45 0.19
N ARG A 137 -5.12 5.75 -0.38
CA ARG A 137 -4.78 7.13 -0.78
C ARG A 137 -5.76 7.66 -1.80
N ARG A 138 -6.03 6.88 -2.86
CA ARG A 138 -6.88 7.33 -3.96
C ARG A 138 -8.32 7.60 -3.52
N PHE A 139 -8.91 6.69 -2.73
CA PHE A 139 -10.27 6.88 -2.20
C PHE A 139 -10.37 7.96 -1.13
N LYS A 140 -9.28 8.23 -0.39
CA LYS A 140 -9.25 9.33 0.59
C LYS A 140 -9.10 10.69 -0.07
N ASP A 141 -8.38 10.79 -1.18
CA ASP A 141 -8.18 12.07 -1.88
C ASP A 141 -9.43 12.51 -2.67
N GLU A 142 -10.33 11.58 -3.00
CA GLU A 142 -11.59 11.85 -3.71
C GLU A 142 -12.77 12.25 -2.80
N ASN A 143 -12.59 12.26 -1.47
CA ASN A 143 -13.68 12.43 -0.50
C ASN A 143 -13.33 13.36 0.65
#